data_AF-A0A074Z982-F1
#
_entry.id   AF-A0A074Z982-F1
#
_cell.length_a   1.000
_cell.length_b   1.000
_cell.length_c   1.000
_cell.angle_alpha   90.00
_cell.angle_beta   90.00
_cell.angle_gamma   90.00
#
_symmetry.space_group_name_H-M   'P 1'
#
loop_
_entity.id
_entity.type
_entity.pdbx_description
1 polymer ?
#
loop_
_entity_poly.entity_id
_entity_poly.type
_entity_poly.pdbx_seq_one_letter_code
_entity_poly.pdbx_strand_id
1 'polypeptide(L)'
;MLLQSFDSPVFKCKEKPSQSTGQAVPITAQQKSLVEDYENLFAKKNLLEKEQEDPVKNSIQAEMRELFEKLDSLSHLHFVPYKHSPEATVLQSKQAMVMEEAGPAATSTADLLAPEEVFAPRGEVLKGATELTSTDRRRHRKKLMRIRSTRRKLKTADPTKNKEAALQKIIRLAHKPGSNIKIV
;
A
#
# COMPACT_ATOMS: atom_id res chain seq x y z
N MET A 1 30.28 -9.95 -20.56
CA MET A 1 29.19 -10.17 -19.59
C MET A 1 28.38 -11.35 -20.10
N LEU A 2 28.32 -12.45 -19.37
CA LEU A 2 27.46 -13.59 -19.73
C LEU A 2 26.00 -13.15 -19.58
N LEU A 3 25.22 -13.22 -20.66
CA LEU A 3 23.77 -13.17 -20.57
C LEU A 3 23.32 -14.43 -19.81
N GLN A 4 23.06 -14.29 -18.51
CA GLN A 4 22.42 -15.34 -17.73
C GLN A 4 20.91 -15.25 -17.95
N SER A 5 20.41 -16.03 -18.92
CA SER A 5 18.98 -16.31 -19.09
C SER A 5 18.69 -17.71 -18.54
N PHE A 6 18.24 -17.80 -17.29
CA PHE A 6 17.82 -19.07 -16.68
C PHE A 6 16.31 -19.23 -16.83
N ASP A 7 15.89 -20.39 -17.33
CA ASP A 7 14.48 -20.80 -17.49
C ASP A 7 13.90 -21.45 -16.21
N SER A 8 14.40 -21.04 -15.03
CA SER A 8 13.91 -21.57 -13.77
C SER A 8 12.51 -21.01 -13.46
N PRO A 9 11.58 -21.82 -12.90
CA PRO A 9 10.28 -21.33 -12.46
C PRO A 9 10.42 -20.09 -11.56
N VAL A 10 9.72 -19.01 -11.90
CA VAL A 10 9.72 -17.76 -11.12
C VAL A 10 8.45 -17.69 -10.27
N PHE A 11 8.59 -17.22 -9.03
CA PHE A 11 7.43 -16.93 -8.18
C PHE A 11 6.57 -15.84 -8.82
N LYS A 12 5.31 -16.17 -9.12
CA LYS A 12 4.32 -15.19 -9.60
C LYS A 12 4.02 -14.20 -8.48
N CYS A 13 4.45 -12.95 -8.64
CA CYS A 13 4.03 -11.86 -7.75
C CYS A 13 2.65 -11.38 -8.21
N LYS A 14 1.66 -11.35 -7.30
CA LYS A 14 0.36 -10.72 -7.60
C LYS A 14 0.58 -9.22 -7.78
N GLU A 15 0.12 -8.69 -8.91
CA GLU A 15 0.10 -7.25 -9.14
C GLU A 15 -0.81 -6.62 -8.08
N LYS A 16 -0.25 -5.73 -7.25
CA LYS A 16 -1.07 -4.91 -6.36
C LYS A 16 -1.69 -3.82 -7.24
N PRO A 17 -3.02 -3.60 -7.18
CA PRO A 17 -3.61 -2.50 -7.92
C PRO A 17 -2.88 -1.22 -7.53
N SER A 18 -2.43 -0.47 -8.53
CA SER A 18 -1.80 0.83 -8.30
C SER A 18 -2.83 1.73 -7.65
N GLN A 19 -2.63 2.05 -6.37
CA GLN A 19 -3.35 3.17 -5.76
C GLN A 19 -3.02 4.40 -6.62
N SER A 20 -4.04 4.98 -7.25
CA SER A 20 -3.93 6.16 -8.08
C SER A 20 -3.64 7.37 -7.19
N THR A 21 -2.37 7.54 -6.81
CA THR A 21 -1.92 8.76 -6.16
C THR A 21 -1.91 9.89 -7.18
N GLY A 22 -2.98 10.68 -7.20
CA GLY A 22 -3.04 11.94 -7.93
C GLY A 22 -4.37 12.16 -8.63
N GLN A 23 -5.40 12.58 -7.88
CA GLN A 23 -6.49 13.31 -8.52
C GLN A 23 -5.93 14.65 -9.00
N ALA A 24 -5.89 14.85 -10.32
CA ALA A 24 -5.58 16.14 -10.90
C ALA A 24 -6.68 17.13 -10.49
N VAL A 25 -6.31 18.13 -9.69
CA VAL A 25 -7.24 19.21 -9.31
C VAL A 25 -7.53 20.04 -10.56
N PRO A 26 -8.80 20.20 -10.99
CA PRO A 26 -9.14 21.02 -12.14
C PRO A 26 -8.81 22.49 -11.88
N ILE A 27 -8.22 23.16 -12.87
CA ILE A 27 -7.62 24.52 -12.81
C ILE A 27 -8.67 25.65 -12.73
N THR A 28 -9.96 25.34 -12.70
CA THR A 28 -11.01 26.35 -12.54
C THR A 28 -11.13 26.78 -11.07
N ALA A 29 -10.23 27.65 -10.63
CA ALA A 29 -10.26 28.24 -9.28
C ALA A 29 -11.37 29.29 -9.19
N GLN A 30 -12.51 28.93 -8.59
CA GLN A 30 -13.43 29.92 -8.03
C GLN A 30 -12.89 30.35 -6.66
N GLN A 31 -12.84 31.66 -6.40
CA GLN A 31 -12.36 32.19 -5.11
C GLN A 31 -13.37 31.85 -4.02
N LYS A 32 -13.04 30.86 -3.19
CA LYS A 32 -13.80 30.51 -1.98
C LYS A 32 -13.26 31.27 -0.78
N SER A 33 -14.10 31.46 0.22
CA SER A 33 -13.66 31.99 1.51
C SER A 33 -12.81 30.96 2.25
N LEU A 34 -11.83 31.41 3.05
CA LEU A 34 -11.01 30.54 3.90
C LEU A 34 -11.87 29.67 4.84
N VAL A 35 -13.01 30.19 5.29
CA VAL A 35 -13.96 29.44 6.15
C VAL A 35 -14.57 28.28 5.38
N GLU A 36 -15.06 28.54 4.16
CA GLU A 36 -15.64 27.51 3.29
C GLU A 36 -14.62 26.45 2.92
N ASP A 37 -13.36 26.83 2.71
CA ASP A 37 -12.29 25.87 2.46
C ASP A 37 -12.04 24.96 3.67
N TYR A 38 -12.09 25.50 4.90
CA TYR A 38 -11.98 24.70 6.12
C TYR A 38 -13.17 23.74 6.30
N GLU A 39 -14.40 24.22 6.09
CA GLU A 39 -15.61 23.40 6.16
C GLU A 39 -15.58 22.29 5.10
N ASN A 40 -15.17 22.64 3.87
CA ASN A 40 -15.02 21.69 2.77
C ASN A 40 -13.92 20.66 3.06
N LEU A 41 -12.79 21.07 3.65
CA LEU A 41 -11.71 20.15 4.03
C LEU A 41 -12.14 19.21 5.16
N PHE A 42 -12.91 19.72 6.13
CA PHE A 42 -13.46 18.91 7.22
C PHE A 42 -14.50 17.91 6.69
N ALA A 43 -15.44 18.36 5.86
CA ALA A 43 -16.43 17.52 5.22
C ALA A 43 -15.78 16.48 4.29
N LYS A 44 -14.80 16.89 3.48
CA LYS A 44 -14.03 15.98 2.63
C LYS A 44 -13.22 14.99 3.43
N LYS A 45 -12.63 15.36 4.57
CA LYS A 45 -11.93 14.41 5.44
C LYS A 45 -12.86 13.30 5.90
N ASN A 46 -14.09 13.65 6.30
CA ASN A 46 -15.11 12.68 6.70
C ASN A 46 -15.63 11.85 5.49
N LEU A 47 -15.59 12.40 4.29
CA LEU A 47 -16.03 11.74 3.06
C LEU A 47 -14.93 10.86 2.43
N LEU A 48 -13.65 11.23 2.55
CA LEU A 48 -12.51 10.46 2.04
C LEU A 48 -12.33 9.15 2.81
N GLU A 49 -12.84 9.06 4.03
CA GLU A 49 -13.00 7.80 4.77
C GLU A 49 -14.04 6.86 4.10
N LYS A 50 -14.92 7.39 3.25
CA LYS A 50 -15.90 6.65 2.45
C LYS A 50 -15.55 6.81 0.97
N GLU A 51 -14.57 6.05 0.49
CA GLU A 51 -14.23 6.06 -0.94
C GLU A 51 -15.51 6.01 -1.80
N GLN A 52 -15.68 7.01 -2.66
CA GLN A 52 -16.84 7.09 -3.54
C GLN A 52 -16.63 6.10 -4.68
N GLU A 53 -16.90 4.82 -4.40
CA GLU A 53 -16.96 3.78 -5.42
C GLU A 53 -18.10 4.09 -6.40
N ASP A 54 -17.91 3.73 -7.67
CA ASP A 54 -18.93 3.93 -8.71
C ASP A 54 -20.26 3.29 -8.26
N PRO A 55 -21.40 4.01 -8.29
CA PRO A 55 -22.66 3.50 -7.73
C PRO A 55 -23.12 2.21 -8.42
N VAL A 56 -22.79 2.05 -9.71
CA VAL A 56 -23.05 0.83 -10.50
C VAL A 56 -22.23 -0.36 -10.02
N LYS A 57 -20.98 -0.14 -9.59
CA LYS A 57 -20.16 -1.23 -9.03
C LYS A 57 -20.74 -1.69 -7.70
N ASN A 58 -21.19 -0.75 -6.87
CA ASN A 58 -21.79 -1.05 -5.58
C ASN A 58 -23.08 -1.87 -5.72
N SER A 59 -23.95 -1.51 -6.67
CA SER A 59 -25.18 -2.27 -6.92
C SER A 59 -24.89 -3.70 -7.38
N ILE A 60 -23.95 -3.87 -8.33
CA ILE A 60 -23.54 -5.20 -8.80
C ILE A 60 -22.94 -6.01 -7.65
N GLN A 61 -22.08 -5.42 -6.81
CA GLN A 61 -21.51 -6.10 -5.64
C GLN A 61 -22.60 -6.56 -4.65
N ALA A 62 -23.64 -5.75 -4.44
CA ALA A 62 -24.77 -6.10 -3.57
C ALA A 62 -25.56 -7.28 -4.14
N GLU A 63 -25.93 -7.23 -5.43
CA GLU A 63 -26.64 -8.32 -6.12
C GLU A 63 -25.81 -9.63 -6.13
N MET A 64 -24.50 -9.53 -6.32
CA MET A 64 -23.60 -10.69 -6.27
C MET A 64 -23.57 -11.33 -4.88
N ARG A 65 -23.52 -10.53 -3.80
CA ARG A 65 -23.55 -11.05 -2.42
C ARG A 65 -24.84 -11.81 -2.15
N GLU A 66 -25.98 -11.21 -2.52
CA GLU A 66 -27.29 -11.83 -2.34
C GLU A 66 -27.42 -13.14 -3.15
N LEU A 67 -26.94 -13.15 -4.40
CA LEU A 67 -26.96 -14.35 -5.23
C LEU A 67 -26.13 -15.47 -4.62
N PHE A 68 -24.90 -15.18 -4.16
CA PHE A 68 -24.05 -16.21 -3.60
C PHE A 68 -24.55 -16.73 -2.26
N GLU A 69 -25.15 -15.90 -1.41
CA GLU A 69 -25.78 -16.36 -0.17
C GLU A 69 -26.92 -17.35 -0.43
N LYS A 70 -27.71 -17.11 -1.50
CA LYS A 70 -28.76 -18.04 -1.94
C LYS A 70 -28.20 -19.35 -2.50
N LEU A 71 -27.09 -19.31 -3.23
CA LEU A 71 -26.43 -20.52 -3.76
C LEU A 71 -25.72 -21.31 -2.65
N ASP A 72 -25.10 -20.64 -1.70
CA ASP A 72 -24.41 -21.24 -0.56
C ASP A 72 -25.42 -21.94 0.37
N SER A 73 -26.58 -21.33 0.61
CA SER A 73 -27.67 -21.97 1.37
C SER A 73 -28.31 -23.14 0.62
N LEU A 74 -28.53 -23.03 -0.70
CA LEU A 74 -29.07 -24.12 -1.53
C LEU A 74 -28.13 -25.34 -1.57
N SER A 75 -26.82 -25.11 -1.59
CA SER A 75 -25.79 -26.15 -1.63
C SER A 75 -25.43 -26.73 -0.25
N HIS A 76 -26.19 -26.40 0.80
CA HIS A 76 -25.92 -26.80 2.19
C HIS A 76 -24.50 -26.44 2.65
N LEU A 77 -23.99 -25.29 2.19
CA LEU A 77 -22.65 -24.78 2.52
C LEU A 77 -21.50 -25.68 2.04
N HIS A 78 -21.73 -26.57 1.07
CA HIS A 78 -20.70 -27.39 0.45
C HIS A 78 -20.07 -26.68 -0.77
N PHE A 79 -19.29 -25.63 -0.51
CA PHE A 79 -18.63 -24.85 -1.56
C PHE A 79 -17.14 -24.64 -1.26
N VAL A 80 -16.42 -24.14 -2.26
CA VAL A 80 -15.01 -23.73 -2.10
C VAL A 80 -14.99 -22.33 -1.49
N PRO A 81 -14.38 -22.12 -0.31
CA PRO A 81 -14.39 -20.82 0.36
C PRO A 81 -13.79 -19.73 -0.52
N TYR A 82 -14.29 -18.51 -0.34
CA TYR A 82 -13.85 -17.35 -1.12
C TYR A 82 -12.33 -17.16 -1.06
N LYS A 83 -11.75 -16.71 -2.18
CA LYS A 83 -10.34 -16.33 -2.22
C LYS A 83 -10.16 -15.12 -1.32
N HIS A 84 -9.27 -15.24 -0.33
CA HIS A 84 -8.94 -14.13 0.57
C HIS A 84 -8.50 -12.88 -0.23
N SER A 85 -9.29 -11.82 -0.12
CA SER A 85 -8.94 -10.44 -0.46
C SER A 85 -8.24 -9.80 0.74
N PRO A 86 -7.07 -9.17 0.57
CA PRO A 86 -6.45 -8.42 1.65
C PRO A 86 -7.28 -7.15 1.91
N GLU A 87 -8.05 -7.15 2.99
CA GLU A 87 -8.82 -6.00 3.46
C GLU A 87 -8.04 -5.28 4.55
N ALA A 88 -7.92 -3.95 4.43
CA ALA A 88 -7.23 -3.12 5.42
C ALA A 88 -8.24 -2.50 6.38
N THR A 89 -8.32 -3.02 7.59
CA THR A 89 -9.15 -2.44 8.66
C THR A 89 -8.35 -1.38 9.43
N VAL A 90 -8.84 -0.14 9.46
CA VAL A 90 -8.22 0.94 10.24
C VAL A 90 -8.81 0.93 11.65
N LEU A 91 -8.00 0.54 12.64
CA LEU A 91 -8.39 0.57 14.05
C LEU A 91 -7.98 1.91 14.69
N GLN A 92 -8.84 2.44 15.54
CA GLN A 92 -8.57 3.63 16.35
C GLN A 92 -8.05 3.24 17.73
N SER A 93 -7.19 4.07 18.32
CA SER A 93 -6.74 3.89 19.71
C SER A 93 -7.92 4.06 20.67
N LYS A 94 -8.48 2.93 21.13
CA LYS A 94 -9.55 2.83 22.13
C LYS A 94 -9.18 1.72 23.10
N GLN A 95 -9.77 1.74 24.29
CA GLN A 95 -9.68 0.65 25.24
C GLN A 95 -10.35 -0.60 24.65
N ALA A 96 -9.79 -1.77 24.91
CA ALA A 96 -10.32 -3.05 24.46
C ALA A 96 -11.75 -3.30 24.97
N MET A 97 -12.08 -2.77 26.15
CA MET A 97 -13.43 -2.77 26.73
C MET A 97 -14.51 -2.24 25.77
N VAL A 98 -14.18 -1.32 24.86
CA VAL A 98 -15.16 -0.77 23.89
C VAL A 98 -15.60 -1.82 22.85
N MET A 99 -14.76 -2.80 22.55
CA MET A 99 -15.10 -3.90 21.65
C MET A 99 -15.79 -5.07 22.36
N GLU A 100 -15.79 -5.09 23.69
CA GLU A 100 -16.43 -6.15 24.46
C GLU A 100 -17.96 -6.02 24.41
N GLU A 101 -18.63 -7.16 24.56
CA GLU A 101 -20.07 -7.19 24.75
C GLU A 101 -20.45 -6.45 26.04
N ALA A 102 -21.57 -5.74 26.02
CA ALA A 102 -22.11 -5.07 27.19
C ALA A 102 -22.56 -6.11 28.23
N GLY A 103 -21.69 -6.43 29.18
CA GLY A 103 -21.95 -7.35 30.28
C GLY A 103 -21.31 -6.89 31.58
N PRO A 104 -21.79 -7.36 32.74
CA PRO A 104 -21.29 -6.93 34.05
C PRO A 104 -19.86 -7.40 34.37
N ALA A 105 -19.29 -8.31 33.57
CA ALA A 105 -17.98 -8.92 33.79
C ALA A 105 -16.93 -8.50 32.75
N ALA A 106 -16.90 -7.22 32.36
CA ALA A 106 -15.83 -6.68 31.53
C ALA A 106 -14.50 -6.70 32.32
N THR A 107 -13.52 -7.47 31.87
CA THR A 107 -12.25 -7.68 32.59
C THR A 107 -11.04 -7.07 31.91
N SER A 108 -11.18 -6.56 30.68
CA SER A 108 -10.02 -6.09 29.93
C SER A 108 -9.61 -4.66 30.29
N THR A 109 -8.35 -4.50 30.69
CA THR A 109 -7.72 -3.20 30.99
C THR A 109 -6.78 -2.74 29.88
N ALA A 110 -6.65 -3.50 28.79
CA ALA A 110 -5.70 -3.21 27.72
C ALA A 110 -6.28 -2.25 26.68
N ASP A 111 -5.41 -1.59 25.91
CA ASP A 111 -5.78 -0.84 24.72
C ASP A 111 -5.78 -1.74 23.47
N LEU A 112 -6.55 -1.35 22.45
CA LEU A 112 -6.63 -2.09 21.18
C LEU A 112 -5.34 -2.05 20.36
N LEU A 113 -4.60 -0.95 20.46
CA LEU A 113 -3.40 -0.70 19.67
C LEU A 113 -2.16 -1.10 20.47
N ALA A 114 -1.25 -1.84 19.86
CA ALA A 114 0.00 -2.23 20.52
C ALA A 114 0.92 -1.01 20.71
N PRO A 115 1.81 -1.02 21.73
CA PRO A 115 2.78 0.07 21.91
C PRO A 115 3.66 0.32 20.68
N GLU A 116 3.96 -0.72 19.88
CA GLU A 116 4.76 -0.61 18.64
C GLU A 116 4.02 0.09 17.49
N GLU A 117 2.69 0.03 17.50
CA GLU A 117 1.82 0.70 16.53
C GLU A 117 1.56 2.15 16.93
N VAL A 118 1.47 2.43 18.24
CA VAL A 118 1.48 3.80 18.78
C VAL A 118 2.83 4.46 18.53
N PHE A 119 3.92 3.72 18.77
CA PHE A 119 5.28 4.20 18.69
C PHE A 119 6.20 3.15 18.07
N ALA A 120 6.71 3.44 16.87
CA ALA A 120 7.61 2.52 16.17
C ALA A 120 8.83 2.18 17.03
N PRO A 121 9.22 0.89 17.11
CA PRO A 121 10.34 0.48 17.94
C PRO A 121 11.62 1.22 17.51
N ARG A 122 12.25 1.93 18.45
CA ARG A 122 13.56 2.55 18.24
C ARG A 122 14.60 1.43 18.17
N GLY A 123 14.86 0.94 16.96
CA GLY A 123 15.71 -0.22 16.74
C GLY A 123 17.06 -0.15 17.47
N GLU A 124 17.95 0.75 17.05
CA GLU A 124 19.25 0.95 17.71
C GLU A 124 19.16 2.18 18.62
N VAL A 125 19.79 2.12 19.79
CA VAL A 125 19.86 3.26 20.73
C VAL A 125 20.45 4.46 19.99
N LEU A 126 19.75 5.59 20.02
CA LEU A 126 20.22 6.83 19.42
C LEU A 126 21.47 7.30 20.18
N LYS A 127 22.63 7.21 19.52
CA LYS A 127 23.90 7.73 20.01
C LYS A 127 24.24 9.04 19.32
N GLY A 128 24.74 10.01 20.06
CA GLY A 128 25.23 11.27 19.50
C GLY A 128 26.44 11.06 18.59
N ALA A 129 26.67 11.94 17.61
CA ALA A 129 27.81 11.82 16.70
C ALA A 129 29.17 11.87 17.45
N THR A 130 29.20 12.57 18.59
CA THR A 130 30.34 12.71 19.50
C THR A 130 30.61 11.43 20.30
N GLU A 131 29.60 10.61 20.55
CA GLU A 131 29.67 9.38 21.34
C GLU A 131 30.03 8.16 20.47
N LEU A 132 29.99 8.31 19.15
CA LEU A 132 30.29 7.22 18.23
C LEU A 132 31.80 6.94 18.17
N THR A 133 32.16 5.67 18.33
CA THR A 133 33.54 5.21 18.13
C THR A 133 33.84 4.95 16.65
N SER A 134 35.13 4.81 16.30
CA SER A 134 35.55 4.45 14.93
C SER A 134 35.04 3.07 14.49
N THR A 135 34.95 2.12 15.43
CA THR A 135 34.43 0.77 15.21
C THR A 135 32.92 0.79 14.95
N ASP A 136 32.17 1.59 15.69
CA ASP A 136 30.73 1.80 15.48
C ASP A 136 30.46 2.37 14.09
N ARG A 137 31.21 3.41 13.68
CA ARG A 137 31.13 3.98 12.31
C ARG A 137 31.38 2.94 11.23
N ARG A 138 32.37 2.05 11.42
CA ARG A 138 32.69 0.97 10.47
C ARG A 138 31.56 -0.08 10.41
N ARG A 139 31.00 -0.47 11.55
CA ARG A 139 29.87 -1.40 11.65
C ARG A 139 28.63 -0.84 10.95
N HIS A 140 28.29 0.42 11.22
CA HIS A 140 27.18 1.12 10.58
C HIS A 140 27.33 1.17 9.06
N ARG A 141 28.52 1.52 8.55
CA ARG A 141 28.80 1.53 7.11
C ARG A 141 28.59 0.15 6.46
N LYS A 142 29.07 -0.92 7.10
CA LYS A 142 28.87 -2.30 6.62
C LYS A 142 27.39 -2.70 6.62
N LYS A 143 26.64 -2.33 7.66
CA LYS A 143 25.18 -2.55 7.76
C LYS A 143 24.44 -1.86 6.60
N LEU A 144 24.72 -0.58 6.37
CA LEU A 144 24.15 0.18 5.24
C LEU A 144 24.52 -0.42 3.88
N MET A 145 25.77 -0.85 3.70
CA MET A 145 26.21 -1.51 2.45
C MET A 145 25.44 -2.81 2.20
N ARG A 146 25.21 -3.62 3.25
CA ARG A 146 24.41 -4.86 3.17
C ARG A 146 22.97 -4.54 2.78
N ILE A 147 22.32 -3.61 3.46
CA ILE A 147 20.94 -3.19 3.18
C ILE A 147 20.80 -2.65 1.74
N ARG A 148 21.79 -1.86 1.27
CA ARG A 148 21.78 -1.35 -0.10
C ARG A 148 21.96 -2.48 -1.13
N SER A 149 22.83 -3.44 -0.85
CA SER A 149 23.05 -4.60 -1.72
C SER A 149 21.79 -5.47 -1.83
N THR A 150 21.13 -5.77 -0.72
CA THR A 150 19.87 -6.55 -0.73
C THR A 150 18.77 -5.82 -1.49
N ARG A 151 18.59 -4.51 -1.24
CA ARG A 151 17.63 -3.68 -2.00
C ARG A 151 17.91 -3.65 -3.50
N ARG A 152 19.18 -3.61 -3.91
CA ARG A 152 19.55 -3.66 -5.34
C ARG A 152 19.19 -5.00 -5.97
N LYS A 153 19.48 -6.12 -5.30
CA LYS A 153 19.12 -7.48 -5.76
C LYS A 153 17.61 -7.64 -5.94
N LEU A 154 16.83 -7.14 -4.98
CA LEU A 154 15.36 -7.15 -5.07
C LEU A 154 14.87 -6.32 -6.26
N LYS A 155 15.43 -5.11 -6.49
CA LYS A 155 15.06 -4.27 -7.65
C LYS A 155 15.40 -4.90 -9.00
N THR A 156 16.54 -5.60 -9.11
CA THR A 156 16.92 -6.28 -10.36
C THR A 156 16.10 -7.53 -10.63
N ALA A 157 15.54 -8.15 -9.58
CA ALA A 157 14.72 -9.35 -9.68
C ALA A 157 13.29 -9.09 -10.18
N ASP A 158 12.82 -7.84 -10.17
CA ASP A 158 11.51 -7.46 -10.71
C ASP A 158 11.58 -7.35 -12.26
N PRO A 159 11.03 -8.31 -13.04
CA PRO A 159 11.14 -8.30 -14.49
C PRO A 159 10.30 -7.19 -15.14
N THR A 160 9.24 -6.73 -14.49
CA THR A 160 8.33 -5.68 -14.98
C THR A 160 9.03 -4.33 -15.07
N LYS A 161 9.79 -3.95 -14.04
CA LYS A 161 10.58 -2.71 -14.02
C LYS A 161 11.67 -2.71 -15.09
N ASN A 162 12.24 -3.87 -15.41
CA ASN A 162 13.21 -4.00 -16.49
C ASN A 162 12.55 -3.76 -17.87
N LYS A 163 11.31 -4.21 -18.08
CA LYS A 163 10.53 -3.93 -19.30
C LYS A 163 10.14 -2.45 -19.38
N GLU A 164 9.61 -1.87 -18.30
CA GLU A 164 9.26 -0.44 -18.24
C GLU A 164 10.47 0.46 -18.46
N ALA A 165 11.61 0.16 -17.84
CA ALA A 165 12.85 0.89 -18.05
C ALA A 165 13.38 0.75 -19.49
N ALA A 166 13.21 -0.42 -20.11
CA ALA A 166 13.55 -0.63 -21.52
C ALA A 166 12.62 0.19 -22.44
N LEU A 167 11.31 0.21 -22.18
CA LEU A 167 10.34 1.02 -22.90
C LEU A 167 10.63 2.52 -22.73
N GLN A 168 10.89 3.00 -21.52
CA GLN A 168 11.29 4.40 -21.27
C GLN A 168 12.58 4.77 -22.01
N LYS A 169 13.53 3.84 -22.13
CA LYS A 169 14.76 4.04 -22.90
C LYS A 169 14.46 4.14 -24.40
N ILE A 170 13.57 3.30 -24.92
CA ILE A 170 13.09 3.36 -26.32
C ILE A 170 12.39 4.70 -26.58
N ILE A 171 11.48 5.13 -25.69
CA ILE A 171 10.79 6.41 -25.78
C ILE A 171 11.77 7.59 -25.77
N ARG A 172 12.75 7.58 -24.85
CA ARG A 172 13.78 8.61 -24.79
C ARG A 172 14.65 8.64 -26.06
N LEU A 173 14.91 7.49 -26.69
CA LEU A 173 15.67 7.42 -27.94
C LEU A 173 14.84 7.90 -29.13
N ALA A 174 13.54 7.59 -29.18
CA ALA A 174 12.61 8.06 -30.21
C ALA A 174 12.48 9.59 -30.20
N HIS A 175 12.49 10.22 -29.03
CA HIS A 175 12.44 11.68 -28.90
C HIS A 175 13.77 12.40 -29.20
N LYS A 176 14.87 11.69 -29.51
CA LYS A 176 16.11 12.36 -29.94
C LYS A 176 15.99 12.85 -31.38
N PRO A 177 16.45 14.07 -31.68
CA PRO A 177 16.40 14.61 -33.04
C PRO A 177 17.23 13.72 -33.99
N GLY A 178 16.65 13.34 -35.12
CA GLY A 178 17.29 12.46 -36.11
C GLY A 178 17.20 10.95 -35.80
N SER A 179 16.38 10.53 -34.81
CA SER A 179 16.17 9.11 -34.56
C SER A 179 15.19 8.48 -35.56
N ASN A 180 15.48 7.26 -36.03
CA ASN A 180 14.62 6.49 -36.95
C ASN A 180 13.58 5.62 -36.21
N ILE A 181 13.38 5.82 -34.91
CA ILE A 181 12.51 4.99 -34.06
C ILE A 181 11.16 5.70 -33.92
N LYS A 182 10.10 5.12 -34.51
CA LYS A 182 8.72 5.61 -34.38
C LYS A 182 7.97 4.78 -33.34
N ILE A 183 7.35 5.45 -32.37
CA ILE A 183 6.43 4.84 -31.41
C ILE A 183 5.04 4.89 -32.08
N VAL A 184 4.41 3.72 -32.24
CA VAL A 184 3.02 3.58 -32.74
C VAL A 184 2.07 3.48 -31.56
#